data_AF-A0AAD9MHU3-F1
#
_entry.id   AF-A0AAD9MHU3-F1
#
_cell.length_a   1.000
_cell.length_b   1.000
_cell.length_c   1.000
_cell.angle_alpha   90.00
_cell.angle_beta   90.00
_cell.angle_gamma   90.00
#
_symmetry.space_group_name_H-M   'P 1'
#
loop_
_entity.id
_entity.type
_entity.pdbx_description
1 polymer ?
#
loop_
_entity_poly.entity_id
_entity_poly.type
_entity_poly.pdbx_seq_one_letter_code
_entity_poly.pdbx_strand_id
1 'polypeptide(L)'
;MADAPDPPRTSRDEAVGRQKMLMQRAFEDAYSPLSIVREDAFLRVALQVDQGLAQGAPTSAAVLEALREQHGAVVSAAADALAADAPEHPTHRDVTEPELVAVLAVLQIACLYDPGTQRAACDRGVLSLLLRRLPGGSPALACACFDTLMSIQHGQPAAFALLVRERGIEQVCEVLRRGSDRVRAHAARFLNLLLTHLAPALRGPSTEEDIVLAAQGVIGVLGREASAMLHRRVDLADVQAEAKLAQLSNALQFFMG
;
A
#
# COMPACT_ATOMS: atom_id res chain seq x y z
N MET A 1 -29.25 -63.47 -36.66
CA MET A 1 -28.84 -62.05 -36.79
C MET A 1 -28.49 -61.58 -35.40
N ALA A 2 -27.20 -61.34 -35.14
CA ALA A 2 -26.74 -60.85 -33.84
C ALA A 2 -26.81 -59.32 -33.86
N ASP A 3 -27.55 -58.73 -32.93
CA ASP A 3 -27.62 -57.29 -32.72
C ASP A 3 -26.25 -56.78 -32.26
N ALA A 4 -25.72 -55.81 -32.99
CA ALA A 4 -24.50 -55.11 -32.62
C ALA A 4 -24.81 -54.16 -31.44
N PRO A 5 -23.95 -54.12 -30.40
CA PRO A 5 -24.17 -53.24 -29.27
C PRO A 5 -24.02 -51.77 -29.68
N ASP A 6 -25.00 -50.97 -29.26
CA ASP A 6 -25.05 -49.52 -29.45
C ASP A 6 -23.79 -48.85 -28.88
N PRO A 7 -23.12 -47.94 -29.61
CA PRO A 7 -21.92 -47.28 -29.11
C PRO A 7 -22.25 -46.37 -27.90
N PRO A 8 -21.35 -46.28 -26.92
CA PRO A 8 -21.61 -45.55 -25.69
C PRO A 8 -21.79 -44.05 -25.96
N ARG A 9 -22.99 -43.53 -25.67
CA ARG A 9 -23.40 -42.12 -25.83
C ARG A 9 -22.67 -41.15 -24.87
N THR A 10 -21.73 -41.61 -24.06
CA THR A 10 -21.09 -40.84 -22.98
C THR A 10 -19.99 -39.88 -23.43
N SER A 11 -19.36 -40.08 -24.60
CA SER A 11 -18.20 -39.26 -24.99
C SER A 11 -18.54 -37.82 -25.40
N ARG A 12 -19.76 -37.60 -25.94
CA ARG A 12 -20.16 -36.31 -26.49
C ARG A 12 -20.62 -35.34 -25.40
N ASP A 13 -21.35 -35.83 -24.41
CA ASP A 13 -21.82 -35.02 -23.29
C ASP A 13 -20.67 -34.62 -22.33
N GLU A 14 -19.68 -35.51 -22.14
CA GLU A 14 -18.47 -35.16 -21.40
C GLU A 14 -17.62 -34.08 -22.10
N ALA A 15 -17.52 -34.12 -23.43
CA ALA A 15 -16.80 -33.12 -24.20
C ALA A 15 -17.47 -31.74 -24.11
N VAL A 16 -18.80 -31.70 -24.20
CA VAL A 16 -19.58 -30.45 -24.06
C VAL A 16 -19.49 -29.90 -22.64
N GLY A 17 -19.52 -30.76 -21.62
CA GLY A 17 -19.33 -30.37 -20.22
C GLY A 17 -17.96 -29.76 -19.94
N ARG A 18 -16.88 -30.37 -20.45
CA ARG A 18 -15.51 -29.83 -20.33
C ARG A 18 -15.35 -28.50 -21.07
N GLN A 19 -15.94 -28.36 -22.25
CA GLN A 19 -15.85 -27.13 -23.04
C GLN A 19 -16.61 -25.97 -22.39
N LYS A 20 -17.79 -26.23 -21.79
CA LYS A 20 -18.50 -25.23 -20.97
C LYS A 20 -17.69 -24.81 -19.75
N MET A 21 -17.09 -25.76 -19.04
CA MET A 21 -16.28 -25.47 -17.85
C MET A 21 -15.01 -24.67 -18.19
N LEU A 22 -14.38 -24.95 -19.34
CA LEU A 22 -13.23 -24.19 -19.83
C LEU A 22 -13.61 -22.77 -20.29
N MET A 23 -14.74 -22.60 -21.00
CA MET A 23 -15.23 -21.27 -21.36
C MET A 23 -15.63 -20.45 -20.13
N GLN A 24 -16.23 -21.10 -19.13
CA GLN A 24 -16.63 -20.43 -17.89
C GLN A 24 -15.40 -19.97 -17.09
N ARG A 25 -14.35 -20.80 -16.99
CA ARG A 25 -13.06 -20.39 -16.43
C ARG A 25 -12.39 -19.26 -17.21
N ALA A 26 -12.37 -19.32 -18.54
CA ALA A 26 -11.81 -18.26 -19.37
C ALA A 26 -12.58 -16.93 -19.23
N PHE A 27 -13.91 -17.00 -19.04
CA PHE A 27 -14.75 -15.85 -18.78
C PHE A 27 -14.56 -15.29 -17.36
N GLU A 28 -14.30 -16.16 -16.38
CA GLU A 28 -13.99 -15.79 -15.00
C GLU A 28 -12.60 -15.12 -14.88
N ASP A 29 -11.60 -15.59 -15.62
CA ASP A 29 -10.26 -15.01 -15.73
C ASP A 29 -10.26 -13.63 -16.40
N ALA A 30 -11.12 -13.41 -17.40
CA ALA A 30 -11.24 -12.14 -18.14
C ALA A 30 -11.88 -10.99 -17.33
N TYR A 31 -12.55 -11.30 -16.21
CA TYR A 31 -13.26 -10.32 -15.37
C TYR A 31 -12.79 -10.33 -13.90
N SER A 32 -11.62 -10.92 -13.63
CA SER A 32 -11.02 -10.85 -12.30
C SER A 32 -10.58 -9.41 -11.98
N PRO A 33 -10.56 -8.94 -10.72
CA PRO A 33 -9.80 -7.75 -10.34
C PRO A 33 -8.30 -7.91 -10.66
N LEU A 34 -7.82 -9.17 -10.69
CA LEU A 34 -6.53 -9.50 -11.29
C LEU A 34 -6.49 -9.27 -12.80
N SER A 35 -7.57 -9.08 -13.55
CA SER A 35 -7.49 -8.70 -14.96
C SER A 35 -6.92 -7.29 -15.13
N ILE A 36 -6.93 -6.46 -14.07
CA ILE A 36 -6.26 -5.16 -14.03
C ILE A 36 -4.77 -5.33 -13.65
N VAL A 37 -4.46 -6.29 -12.78
CA VAL A 37 -3.08 -6.69 -12.41
C VAL A 37 -2.40 -7.55 -13.50
N ARG A 38 -3.20 -8.26 -14.29
CA ARG A 38 -2.86 -9.07 -15.48
C ARG A 38 -3.15 -8.29 -16.77
N GLU A 39 -3.72 -7.09 -16.66
CA GLU A 39 -3.83 -6.20 -17.81
C GLU A 39 -2.40 -5.94 -18.21
N ASP A 40 -2.16 -6.07 -19.50
CA ASP A 40 -0.86 -6.00 -20.14
C ASP A 40 -0.05 -4.79 -19.66
N ALA A 41 -0.71 -3.73 -19.19
CA ALA A 41 -0.14 -2.56 -18.52
C ALA A 41 0.51 -2.84 -17.15
N PHE A 42 -0.15 -3.54 -16.23
CA PHE A 42 0.41 -3.81 -14.90
C PHE A 42 1.51 -4.86 -14.98
N LEU A 43 1.34 -5.88 -15.84
CA LEU A 43 2.40 -6.83 -16.13
C LEU A 43 3.57 -6.15 -16.83
N ARG A 44 3.34 -5.23 -17.79
CA ARG A 44 4.41 -4.42 -18.40
C ARG A 44 5.10 -3.52 -17.38
N VAL A 45 4.37 -2.82 -16.53
CA VAL A 45 4.95 -1.94 -15.50
C VAL A 45 5.78 -2.79 -14.53
N ALA A 46 5.27 -3.91 -14.04
CA ALA A 46 6.01 -4.82 -13.16
C ALA A 46 7.24 -5.43 -13.86
N LEU A 47 7.12 -5.93 -15.09
CA LEU A 47 8.25 -6.47 -15.86
C LEU A 47 9.30 -5.42 -16.18
N GLN A 48 8.89 -4.20 -16.55
CA GLN A 48 9.81 -3.13 -16.88
C GLN A 48 10.47 -2.55 -15.63
N VAL A 49 9.79 -2.57 -14.47
CA VAL A 49 10.38 -2.29 -13.15
C VAL A 49 11.42 -3.36 -12.82
N ASP A 50 11.07 -4.65 -12.90
CA ASP A 50 12.00 -5.75 -12.60
C ASP A 50 13.21 -5.75 -13.55
N GLN A 51 12.99 -5.51 -14.85
CA GLN A 51 14.06 -5.38 -15.84
C GLN A 51 14.93 -4.13 -15.60
N GLY A 52 14.31 -3.00 -15.24
CA GLY A 52 15.02 -1.75 -14.91
C GLY A 52 15.85 -1.87 -13.64
N LEU A 53 15.36 -2.60 -12.63
CA LEU A 53 16.07 -2.89 -11.39
C LEU A 53 17.23 -3.87 -11.60
N ALA A 54 17.03 -4.92 -12.42
CA ALA A 54 18.05 -5.92 -12.71
C ALA A 54 19.21 -5.39 -13.57
N GLN A 55 18.99 -4.35 -14.38
CA GLN A 55 19.99 -3.78 -15.27
C GLN A 55 20.86 -2.68 -14.63
N GLY A 56 20.57 -2.30 -13.37
CA GLY A 56 21.26 -1.22 -12.66
C GLY A 56 20.88 0.16 -13.21
N ALA A 57 20.41 1.06 -12.34
CA ALA A 57 19.73 2.33 -12.65
C ALA A 57 19.67 2.73 -14.14
N PRO A 58 18.52 2.47 -14.78
CA PRO A 58 17.96 3.47 -15.66
C PRO A 58 16.47 3.61 -15.37
N THR A 59 16.08 4.81 -14.97
CA THR A 59 14.77 5.38 -15.29
C THR A 59 14.54 5.22 -16.80
N SER A 60 14.02 4.08 -17.25
CA SER A 60 13.66 3.95 -18.65
C SER A 60 12.49 4.92 -18.84
N ALA A 61 12.65 5.90 -19.72
CA ALA A 61 11.61 6.87 -20.01
C ALA A 61 10.28 6.16 -20.35
N ALA A 62 10.36 4.95 -20.92
CA ALA A 62 9.24 4.06 -21.18
C ALA A 62 8.46 3.62 -19.92
N VAL A 63 9.13 3.30 -18.80
CA VAL A 63 8.42 2.98 -17.53
C VAL A 63 7.69 4.21 -17.02
N LEU A 64 8.36 5.37 -17.05
CA LEU A 64 7.76 6.63 -16.59
C LEU A 64 6.59 7.06 -17.49
N GLU A 65 6.70 6.84 -18.80
CA GLU A 65 5.66 7.13 -19.78
C GLU A 65 4.47 6.18 -19.62
N ALA A 66 4.72 4.87 -19.51
CA ALA A 66 3.67 3.89 -19.23
C ALA A 66 2.95 4.16 -17.90
N LEU A 67 3.70 4.50 -16.84
CA LEU A 67 3.12 4.89 -15.56
C LEU A 67 2.25 6.14 -15.69
N ARG A 68 2.70 7.17 -16.43
CA ARG A 68 1.92 8.39 -16.66
C ARG A 68 0.65 8.13 -17.46
N GLU A 69 0.72 7.32 -18.52
CA GLU A 69 -0.46 6.97 -19.33
C GLU A 69 -1.49 6.18 -18.52
N GLN A 70 -1.03 5.34 -17.59
CA GLN A 70 -1.87 4.40 -16.86
C GLN A 70 -2.17 4.82 -15.42
N HIS A 71 -1.71 5.99 -14.97
CA HIS A 71 -1.80 6.36 -13.56
C HIS A 71 -3.24 6.40 -13.01
N GLY A 72 -4.21 6.85 -13.82
CA GLY A 72 -5.62 6.88 -13.42
C GLY A 72 -6.20 5.49 -13.22
N ALA A 73 -5.78 4.52 -14.04
CA ALA A 73 -6.17 3.12 -13.91
C ALA A 73 -5.53 2.49 -12.68
N VAL A 74 -4.22 2.70 -12.46
CA VAL A 74 -3.49 2.22 -11.27
C VAL A 74 -4.13 2.73 -9.98
N VAL A 75 -4.42 4.04 -9.91
CA VAL A 75 -5.05 4.64 -8.73
C VAL A 75 -6.47 4.11 -8.52
N SER A 76 -7.27 3.99 -9.58
CA SER A 76 -8.64 3.47 -9.46
C SER A 76 -8.63 2.02 -8.97
N ALA A 77 -7.78 1.17 -9.55
CA ALA A 77 -7.65 -0.22 -9.17
C ALA A 77 -7.20 -0.39 -7.72
N ALA A 78 -6.24 0.43 -7.26
CA ALA A 78 -5.80 0.43 -5.87
C ALA A 78 -6.90 0.87 -4.90
N ALA A 79 -7.65 1.93 -5.25
CA ALA A 79 -8.77 2.39 -4.44
C ALA A 79 -9.86 1.31 -4.34
N ASP A 80 -10.24 0.70 -5.46
CA ASP A 80 -11.27 -0.35 -5.49
C ASP A 80 -10.82 -1.59 -4.70
N ALA A 81 -9.57 -2.02 -4.86
CA ALA A 81 -8.99 -3.15 -4.12
C ALA A 81 -8.92 -2.88 -2.61
N LEU A 82 -8.56 -1.65 -2.21
CA LEU A 82 -8.53 -1.26 -0.80
C LEU A 82 -9.93 -1.09 -0.19
N ALA A 83 -10.93 -0.73 -1.00
CA ALA A 83 -12.32 -0.54 -0.57
C ALA A 83 -13.09 -1.86 -0.46
N ALA A 84 -12.65 -2.92 -1.14
CA ALA A 84 -13.26 -4.25 -1.04
C ALA A 84 -13.08 -4.83 0.36
N ASP A 85 -14.06 -4.68 1.25
CA ASP A 85 -14.02 -5.18 2.63
C ASP A 85 -13.51 -6.62 2.72
N ALA A 86 -12.79 -6.96 3.79
CA ALA A 86 -12.42 -8.35 4.07
C ALA A 86 -13.72 -9.13 4.32
N PRO A 87 -14.15 -10.04 3.43
CA PRO A 87 -15.44 -10.66 3.56
C PRO A 87 -15.39 -11.71 4.68
N GLU A 88 -16.44 -11.72 5.52
CA GLU A 88 -16.61 -12.77 6.54
C GLU A 88 -16.74 -14.18 5.92
N HIS A 89 -17.12 -14.25 4.64
CA HIS A 89 -17.29 -15.49 3.88
C HIS A 89 -16.70 -15.27 2.47
N PRO A 90 -15.59 -15.95 2.10
CA PRO A 90 -14.99 -15.78 0.78
C PRO A 90 -15.97 -16.32 -0.27
N THR A 91 -16.65 -15.40 -0.96
CA THR A 91 -17.33 -15.77 -2.20
C THR A 91 -16.29 -15.71 -3.31
N HIS A 92 -16.61 -16.24 -4.48
CA HIS A 92 -15.62 -16.67 -5.48
C HIS A 92 -14.79 -15.55 -6.14
N ARG A 93 -14.69 -14.33 -5.58
CA ARG A 93 -14.11 -13.16 -6.26
C ARG A 93 -13.58 -12.01 -5.38
N ASP A 94 -12.91 -12.32 -4.29
CA ASP A 94 -12.34 -11.31 -3.38
C ASP A 94 -10.85 -11.06 -3.68
N VAL A 95 -10.40 -9.80 -3.56
CA VAL A 95 -8.97 -9.46 -3.68
C VAL A 95 -8.24 -10.07 -2.48
N THR A 96 -7.34 -11.01 -2.76
CA THR A 96 -6.55 -11.64 -1.71
C THR A 96 -5.50 -10.66 -1.17
N GLU A 97 -5.05 -10.88 0.06
CA GLU A 97 -4.04 -10.01 0.66
C GLU A 97 -2.72 -9.93 -0.15
N PRO A 98 -2.16 -11.04 -0.69
CA PRO A 98 -0.97 -10.96 -1.55
C PRO A 98 -1.19 -10.10 -2.80
N GLU A 99 -2.38 -10.16 -3.39
CA GLU A 99 -2.72 -9.34 -4.56
C GLU A 99 -2.82 -7.86 -4.18
N LEU A 100 -3.45 -7.56 -3.05
CA LEU A 100 -3.50 -6.21 -2.52
C LEU A 100 -2.09 -5.66 -2.27
N VAL A 101 -1.19 -6.45 -1.68
CA VAL A 101 0.21 -6.08 -1.48
C VAL A 101 0.90 -5.76 -2.82
N ALA A 102 0.66 -6.56 -3.86
CA ALA A 102 1.22 -6.31 -5.19
C ALA A 102 0.68 -5.01 -5.83
N VAL A 103 -0.63 -4.77 -5.72
CA VAL A 103 -1.29 -3.53 -6.18
C VAL A 103 -0.69 -2.31 -5.47
N LEU A 104 -0.49 -2.40 -4.16
CA LEU A 104 0.14 -1.35 -3.36
C LEU A 104 1.60 -1.09 -3.76
N ALA A 105 2.36 -2.14 -4.08
CA ALA A 105 3.74 -1.97 -4.55
C ALA A 105 3.82 -1.20 -5.88
N VAL A 106 2.92 -1.46 -6.83
CA VAL A 106 2.87 -0.71 -8.10
C VAL A 106 2.42 0.73 -7.87
N LEU A 107 1.40 0.95 -7.04
CA LEU A 107 0.97 2.29 -6.68
C LEU A 107 2.09 3.08 -5.99
N GLN A 108 2.81 2.45 -5.05
CA GLN A 108 3.95 3.04 -4.37
C GLN A 108 5.00 3.54 -5.38
N ILE A 109 5.36 2.72 -6.35
CA ILE A 109 6.33 3.07 -7.41
C ILE A 109 5.78 4.22 -8.25
N ALA A 110 4.53 4.12 -8.70
CA ALA A 110 3.89 5.17 -9.49
C ALA A 110 3.90 6.53 -8.76
N CYS A 111 3.58 6.55 -7.47
CA CYS A 111 3.63 7.74 -6.63
C CYS A 111 5.05 8.30 -6.42
N LEU A 112 6.08 7.45 -6.39
CA LEU A 112 7.48 7.92 -6.26
C LEU A 112 7.95 8.68 -7.51
N TYR A 113 7.46 8.28 -8.68
CA TYR A 113 7.95 8.79 -9.96
C TYR A 113 7.05 9.85 -10.61
N ASP A 114 5.77 9.91 -10.24
CA ASP A 114 4.80 10.84 -10.84
C ASP A 114 3.95 11.59 -9.79
N PRO A 115 4.17 12.90 -9.61
CA PRO A 115 3.33 13.75 -8.76
C PRO A 115 1.86 13.84 -9.20
N GLY A 116 1.55 13.53 -10.47
CA GLY A 116 0.17 13.39 -10.94
C GLY A 116 -0.55 12.24 -10.23
N THR A 117 0.12 11.09 -10.13
CA THR A 117 -0.36 9.88 -9.45
C THR A 117 -0.57 10.14 -7.96
N GLN A 118 0.36 10.84 -7.30
CA GLN A 118 0.20 11.19 -5.87
C GLN A 118 -1.07 12.01 -5.62
N ARG A 119 -1.32 13.03 -6.44
CA ARG A 119 -2.54 13.87 -6.34
C ARG A 119 -3.80 13.05 -6.62
N ALA A 120 -3.80 12.26 -7.69
CA ALA A 120 -4.93 11.39 -8.02
C ALA A 120 -5.24 10.39 -6.90
N ALA A 121 -4.20 9.82 -6.25
CA ALA A 121 -4.38 8.92 -5.11
C ALA A 121 -5.02 9.64 -3.90
N CYS A 122 -4.63 10.89 -3.65
CA CYS A 122 -5.27 11.72 -2.62
C CYS A 122 -6.73 12.01 -2.95
N ASP A 123 -7.02 12.44 -4.18
CA ASP A 123 -8.37 12.78 -4.63
C ASP A 123 -9.32 11.58 -4.61
N ARG A 124 -8.79 10.37 -4.84
CA ARG A 124 -9.54 9.11 -4.72
C ARG A 124 -9.63 8.56 -3.31
N GLY A 125 -9.12 9.27 -2.30
CA GLY A 125 -9.21 8.86 -0.90
C GLY A 125 -8.39 7.60 -0.55
N VAL A 126 -7.38 7.27 -1.36
CA VAL A 126 -6.51 6.10 -1.13
C VAL A 126 -5.83 6.19 0.23
N LEU A 127 -5.42 7.39 0.64
CA LEU A 127 -4.82 7.62 1.96
C LEU A 127 -5.76 7.17 3.09
N SER A 128 -7.02 7.58 3.07
CA SER A 128 -8.01 7.19 4.08
C SER A 128 -8.25 5.67 4.08
N LEU A 129 -8.26 5.05 2.90
CA LEU A 129 -8.42 3.60 2.78
C LEU A 129 -7.21 2.84 3.35
N LEU A 130 -5.99 3.30 3.10
CA LEU A 130 -4.76 2.73 3.66
C LEU A 130 -4.76 2.79 5.19
N LEU A 131 -5.16 3.93 5.77
CA LEU A 131 -5.25 4.09 7.23
C LEU A 131 -6.22 3.09 7.85
N ARG A 132 -7.41 2.91 7.24
CA ARG A 132 -8.40 1.92 7.73
C ARG A 132 -7.88 0.48 7.73
N ARG A 133 -6.95 0.15 6.82
CA ARG A 133 -6.37 -1.21 6.72
C ARG A 133 -5.26 -1.48 7.73
N LEU A 134 -4.60 -0.45 8.27
CA LEU A 134 -3.45 -0.61 9.17
C LEU A 134 -3.74 -1.46 10.43
N PRO A 135 -4.87 -1.28 11.16
CA PRO A 135 -5.09 -2.00 12.42
C PRO A 135 -5.45 -3.49 12.27
N GLY A 136 -5.90 -3.91 11.08
CA GLY A 136 -6.42 -5.26 10.83
C GLY A 136 -5.63 -6.08 9.80
N GLY A 137 -4.67 -5.47 9.11
CA GLY A 137 -3.87 -6.16 8.10
C GLY A 137 -2.81 -7.09 8.69
N SER A 138 -2.38 -8.10 7.91
CA SER A 138 -1.18 -8.86 8.28
C SER A 138 0.06 -7.95 8.34
N PRO A 139 1.18 -8.42 8.92
CA PRO A 139 2.43 -7.68 8.89
C PRO A 139 2.88 -7.29 7.48
N ALA A 140 2.62 -8.11 6.46
CA ALA A 140 2.99 -7.81 5.08
C ALA A 140 2.15 -6.65 4.52
N LEU A 141 0.83 -6.72 4.71
CA LEU A 141 -0.09 -5.67 4.28
C LEU A 141 0.19 -4.35 5.02
N ALA A 142 0.37 -4.37 6.34
CA ALA A 142 0.69 -3.18 7.11
C ALA A 142 1.99 -2.50 6.63
N CYS A 143 3.03 -3.29 6.32
CA CYS A 143 4.26 -2.74 5.74
C CYS A 143 4.01 -2.09 4.37
N ALA A 144 3.27 -2.77 3.48
CA ALA A 144 2.92 -2.24 2.17
C ALA A 144 2.09 -0.95 2.26
N CYS A 145 1.16 -0.87 3.23
CA CYS A 145 0.41 0.35 3.51
C CYS A 145 1.33 1.51 3.93
N PHE A 146 2.28 1.27 4.84
CA PHE A 146 3.25 2.32 5.24
C PHE A 146 4.12 2.77 4.08
N ASP A 147 4.59 1.84 3.25
CA ASP A 147 5.42 2.18 2.09
C ASP A 147 4.66 3.02 1.07
N THR A 148 3.40 2.67 0.82
CA THR A 148 2.51 3.44 -0.06
C THR A 148 2.18 4.81 0.53
N LEU A 149 1.90 4.89 1.85
CA LEU A 149 1.65 6.16 2.55
C LEU A 149 2.84 7.11 2.45
N MET A 150 4.08 6.62 2.61
CA MET A 150 5.29 7.43 2.43
C MET A 150 5.35 8.01 1.01
N SER A 151 5.11 7.19 -0.02
CA SER A 151 5.17 7.62 -1.42
C SER A 151 4.09 8.64 -1.78
N ILE A 152 2.87 8.47 -1.28
CA ILE A 152 1.76 9.41 -1.51
C ILE A 152 2.07 10.77 -0.86
N GLN A 153 2.62 10.76 0.36
CA GLN A 153 2.84 11.99 1.11
C GLN A 153 4.09 12.76 0.69
N HIS A 154 5.05 12.10 0.02
CA HIS A 154 6.30 12.71 -0.38
C HIS A 154 6.08 13.96 -1.26
N GLY A 155 6.33 15.15 -0.70
CA GLY A 155 6.17 16.43 -1.41
C GLY A 155 4.72 16.88 -1.62
N GLN A 156 3.74 16.32 -0.91
CA GLN A 156 2.31 16.63 -1.07
C GLN A 156 1.69 17.22 0.21
N PRO A 157 1.58 18.57 0.33
CA PRO A 157 0.97 19.24 1.47
C PRO A 157 -0.47 18.77 1.77
N ALA A 158 -1.26 18.59 0.71
CA ALA A 158 -2.66 18.18 0.83
C ALA A 158 -2.80 16.77 1.42
N ALA A 159 -1.87 15.87 1.11
CA ALA A 159 -1.84 14.53 1.67
C ALA A 159 -1.56 14.55 3.18
N PHE A 160 -0.66 15.43 3.63
CA PHE A 160 -0.37 15.62 5.05
C PHE A 160 -1.58 16.20 5.80
N ALA A 161 -2.21 17.26 5.26
CA ALA A 161 -3.42 17.83 5.86
C ALA A 161 -4.54 16.78 5.98
N LEU A 162 -4.73 15.95 4.95
CA LEU A 162 -5.71 14.85 4.99
C LEU A 162 -5.35 13.81 6.06
N LEU A 163 -4.07 13.42 6.18
CA LEU A 163 -3.60 12.52 7.23
C LEU A 163 -3.95 13.03 8.63
N VAL A 164 -3.74 14.32 8.89
CA VAL A 164 -4.05 14.94 10.19
C VAL A 164 -5.55 14.95 10.45
N ARG A 165 -6.36 15.37 9.47
CA ARG A 165 -7.84 15.39 9.58
C ARG A 165 -8.43 14.02 9.88
N GLU A 166 -7.85 12.97 9.29
CA GLU A 166 -8.27 11.58 9.47
C GLU A 166 -7.68 10.93 10.74
N ARG A 167 -7.03 11.72 11.61
CA ARG A 167 -6.35 11.22 12.82
C ARG A 167 -5.34 10.12 12.52
N GLY A 168 -4.72 10.20 11.34
CA GLY A 168 -3.80 9.18 10.84
C GLY A 168 -2.53 9.11 11.68
N ILE A 169 -2.11 10.22 12.29
CA ILE A 169 -0.97 10.27 13.20
C ILE A 169 -1.22 9.39 14.43
N GLU A 170 -2.38 9.50 15.06
CA GLU A 170 -2.74 8.67 16.20
C GLU A 170 -2.84 7.18 15.81
N GLN A 171 -3.43 6.89 14.65
CA GLN A 171 -3.51 5.52 14.14
C GLN A 171 -2.12 4.90 13.94
N VAL A 172 -1.18 5.64 13.34
CA VAL A 172 0.21 5.20 13.18
C VAL A 172 0.88 4.99 14.52
N CYS A 173 0.66 5.87 15.50
CA CYS A 173 1.21 5.73 16.84
C CYS A 173 0.67 4.49 17.56
N GLU A 174 -0.61 4.16 17.39
CA GLU A 174 -1.20 2.92 17.92
C GLU A 174 -0.60 1.67 17.25
N VAL A 175 -0.36 1.71 15.93
CA VAL A 175 0.32 0.63 15.22
C VAL A 175 1.77 0.48 15.68
N LEU A 176 2.48 1.58 15.91
CA LEU A 176 3.83 1.57 16.50
C LEU A 176 3.84 0.93 17.90
N ARG A 177 2.78 1.15 18.68
CA ARG A 177 2.64 0.60 20.03
C ARG A 177 2.34 -0.90 20.02
N ARG A 178 1.44 -1.35 19.14
CA ARG A 178 0.86 -2.72 19.19
C ARG A 178 1.38 -3.67 18.11
N GLY A 179 2.04 -3.15 17.07
CA GLY A 179 2.50 -3.94 15.93
C GLY A 179 3.65 -4.88 16.27
N SER A 180 3.90 -5.84 15.36
CA SER A 180 5.11 -6.68 15.40
C SER A 180 6.36 -5.86 15.11
N ASP A 181 7.56 -6.36 15.46
CA ASP A 181 8.84 -5.64 15.28
C ASP A 181 9.01 -5.05 13.88
N ARG A 182 8.69 -5.84 12.84
CA ARG A 182 8.77 -5.40 11.45
C ARG A 182 7.82 -4.24 11.15
N VAL A 183 6.57 -4.33 11.62
CA VAL A 183 5.56 -3.29 11.41
C VAL A 183 5.91 -2.02 12.19
N ARG A 184 6.39 -2.17 13.44
CA ARG A 184 6.88 -1.06 14.27
C ARG A 184 8.03 -0.32 13.59
N ALA A 185 8.96 -1.03 12.97
CA ALA A 185 10.04 -0.41 12.21
C ALA A 185 9.53 0.43 11.02
N HIS A 186 8.48 -0.03 10.32
CA HIS A 186 7.87 0.72 9.22
C HIS A 186 7.10 1.95 9.73
N ALA A 187 6.32 1.80 10.80
CA ALA A 187 5.63 2.90 11.46
C ALA A 187 6.61 3.98 11.97
N ALA A 188 7.70 3.56 12.62
CA ALA A 188 8.77 4.45 13.07
C ALA A 188 9.44 5.18 11.90
N ARG A 189 9.72 4.48 10.79
CA ARG A 189 10.29 5.10 9.58
C ARG A 189 9.32 6.13 8.98
N PHE A 190 8.03 5.80 8.89
CA PHE A 190 7.02 6.71 8.38
C PHE A 190 6.88 7.96 9.27
N LEU A 191 6.82 7.80 10.60
CA LEU A 191 6.84 8.93 11.53
C LEU A 191 8.12 9.75 11.38
N ASN A 192 9.28 9.12 11.31
CA ASN A 192 10.53 9.86 11.13
C ASN A 192 10.52 10.69 9.83
N LEU A 193 10.04 10.13 8.72
CA LEU A 193 9.91 10.84 7.44
C LEU A 193 8.92 12.01 7.54
N LEU A 194 7.77 11.79 8.18
CA LEU A 194 6.79 12.82 8.47
C LEU A 194 7.39 14.00 9.25
N LEU A 195 8.08 13.68 10.34
CA LEU A 195 8.52 14.67 11.32
C LEU A 195 9.79 15.41 10.85
N THR A 196 10.70 14.73 10.14
CA THR A 196 12.00 15.32 9.75
C THR A 196 12.02 15.88 8.33
N HIS A 197 11.18 15.37 7.42
CA HIS A 197 11.19 15.79 6.03
C HIS A 197 9.90 16.50 5.63
N LEU A 198 8.73 15.93 5.92
CA LEU A 198 7.47 16.49 5.43
C LEU A 198 7.03 17.73 6.22
N ALA A 199 6.85 17.62 7.54
CA ALA A 199 6.38 18.76 8.34
C ALA A 199 7.28 20.00 8.18
N PRO A 200 8.62 19.91 8.17
CA PRO A 200 9.48 21.07 7.93
C PRO A 200 9.36 21.64 6.51
N ALA A 201 9.31 20.78 5.49
CA ALA A 201 9.18 21.22 4.09
C ALA A 201 7.81 21.84 3.78
N LEU A 202 6.81 21.50 4.59
CA LEU A 202 5.44 21.98 4.44
C LEU A 202 5.15 23.24 5.25
N ARG A 203 6.09 23.74 6.08
CA ARG A 203 5.87 24.92 6.94
C ARG A 203 5.43 26.15 6.13
N GLY A 204 4.23 26.61 6.42
CA GLY A 204 3.62 27.84 5.90
C GLY A 204 2.31 28.14 6.64
N PRO A 205 1.69 29.31 6.40
CA PRO A 205 0.50 29.74 7.15
C PRO A 205 -0.69 28.77 7.06
N SER A 206 -0.75 27.96 6.00
CA SER A 206 -1.85 27.02 5.75
C SER A 206 -1.66 25.63 6.40
N THR A 207 -0.48 25.33 6.95
CA THR A 207 -0.12 23.97 7.45
C THR A 207 0.34 23.99 8.90
N GLU A 208 0.52 25.16 9.49
CA GLU A 208 0.99 25.30 10.87
C GLU A 208 0.00 24.68 11.88
N GLU A 209 -1.30 24.87 11.66
CA GLU A 209 -2.35 24.23 12.47
C GLU A 209 -2.30 22.71 12.36
N ASP A 210 -2.14 22.15 11.16
CA ASP A 210 -2.03 20.71 10.94
C ASP A 210 -0.78 20.12 11.63
N ILE A 211 0.34 20.85 11.61
CA ILE A 211 1.57 20.44 12.31
C ILE A 211 1.35 20.41 13.83
N VAL A 212 0.67 21.41 14.39
CA VAL A 212 0.34 21.45 15.83
C VAL A 212 -0.61 20.31 16.22
N LEU A 213 -1.64 20.04 15.40
CA LEU A 213 -2.56 18.93 15.64
C LEU A 213 -1.84 17.57 15.54
N ALA A 214 -0.95 17.39 14.57
CA ALA A 214 -0.11 16.21 14.48
C ALA A 214 0.76 16.03 15.74
N ALA A 215 1.36 17.11 16.24
CA ALA A 215 2.13 17.11 17.48
C ALA A 215 1.30 16.59 18.67
N GLN A 216 0.11 17.15 18.83
CA GLN A 216 -0.81 16.78 19.90
C GLN A 216 -1.25 15.33 19.79
N GLY A 217 -1.47 14.81 18.57
CA GLY A 217 -1.76 13.40 18.33
C GLY A 217 -0.64 12.46 18.79
N VAL A 218 0.61 12.78 18.42
CA VAL A 218 1.79 12.03 18.87
C VAL A 218 1.90 12.05 20.40
N ILE A 219 1.77 13.23 21.02
CA ILE A 219 1.83 13.38 22.49
C ILE A 219 0.69 12.62 23.17
N GLY A 220 -0.52 12.69 22.62
CA GLY A 220 -1.71 12.05 23.19
C GLY A 220 -1.62 10.52 23.23
N VAL A 221 -1.05 9.91 22.18
CA VAL A 221 -0.90 8.45 22.10
C VAL A 221 0.38 7.96 22.76
N LEU A 222 1.52 8.59 22.42
CA LEU A 222 2.82 8.11 22.86
C LEU A 222 3.32 8.79 24.14
N GLY A 223 2.87 9.97 24.55
CA GLY A 223 3.53 10.86 25.54
C GLY A 223 4.41 10.21 26.63
N ARG A 224 3.88 9.30 27.46
CA ARG A 224 4.68 8.59 28.49
C ARG A 224 5.60 7.51 27.91
N GLU A 225 5.16 6.84 26.85
CA GLU A 225 5.88 5.78 26.13
C GLU A 225 6.94 6.33 25.18
N ALA A 226 6.71 7.45 24.47
CA ALA A 226 7.72 8.18 23.71
C ALA A 226 8.84 8.63 24.65
N SER A 227 8.51 9.20 25.81
CA SER A 227 9.51 9.50 26.84
C SER A 227 10.25 8.24 27.28
N ALA A 228 9.56 7.14 27.57
CA ALA A 228 10.21 5.87 27.90
C ALA A 228 11.06 5.28 26.76
N MET A 229 10.67 5.46 25.49
CA MET A 229 11.40 5.03 24.29
C MET A 229 12.64 5.89 24.04
N LEU A 230 12.58 7.20 24.34
CA LEU A 230 13.75 8.10 24.35
C LEU A 230 14.78 7.67 25.39
N HIS A 231 14.34 7.11 26.52
CA HIS A 231 15.20 6.73 27.64
C HIS A 231 15.60 5.25 27.63
N ARG A 232 14.88 4.39 26.90
CA ARG A 232 15.28 2.98 26.67
C ARG A 232 16.32 2.95 25.56
N ARG A 233 17.56 2.59 25.92
CA ARG A 233 18.50 1.99 24.97
C ARG A 233 17.84 0.73 24.42
N VAL A 234 17.25 0.82 23.23
CA VAL A 234 16.71 -0.34 22.55
C VAL A 234 17.92 -1.14 22.09
N ASP A 235 18.12 -2.31 22.68
CA ASP A 235 19.20 -3.22 22.33
C ASP A 235 18.88 -3.84 20.97
N LEU A 236 19.27 -3.13 19.90
CA LEU A 236 19.09 -3.56 18.52
C LEU A 236 20.47 -3.93 18.02
N ALA A 237 20.65 -5.21 17.67
CA ALA A 237 21.87 -5.73 17.05
C ALA A 237 22.18 -5.11 15.66
N ASP A 238 21.41 -4.11 15.23
CA ASP A 238 21.50 -3.46 13.93
C ASP A 238 21.78 -1.95 14.13
N VAL A 239 23.03 -1.56 13.84
CA VAL A 239 23.54 -0.18 13.97
C VAL A 239 22.70 0.82 13.16
N GLN A 240 22.04 0.39 12.08
CA GLN A 240 21.14 1.25 11.30
C GLN A 240 19.82 1.55 12.03
N ALA A 241 19.36 0.65 12.89
CA ALA A 241 18.14 0.83 13.66
C ALA A 241 18.35 1.82 14.81
N GLU A 242 19.52 1.79 15.46
CA GLU A 242 19.89 2.76 16.50
C GLU A 242 19.96 4.19 15.94
N ALA A 243 20.58 4.38 14.77
CA ALA A 243 20.63 5.69 14.10
C ALA A 243 19.23 6.22 13.74
N LYS A 244 18.33 5.35 13.25
CA LYS A 244 16.94 5.73 12.91
C LYS A 244 16.11 6.05 14.16
N LEU A 245 16.36 5.37 15.27
CA LEU A 245 15.70 5.70 16.55
C LEU A 245 16.24 6.98 17.16
N ALA A 246 17.54 7.27 17.03
CA ALA A 246 18.10 8.56 17.42
C ALA A 246 17.50 9.72 16.58
N GLN A 247 17.30 9.50 15.28
CA GLN A 247 16.61 10.46 14.41
C GLN A 247 15.15 10.63 14.82
N LEU A 248 14.41 9.54 15.05
CA LEU A 248 13.04 9.60 15.55
C LEU A 248 12.97 10.30 16.91
N SER A 249 13.94 10.04 17.79
CA SER A 249 14.07 10.69 19.09
C SER A 249 14.19 12.21 18.96
N ASN A 250 15.10 12.67 18.09
CA ASN A 250 15.28 14.09 17.82
C ASN A 250 14.04 14.72 17.16
N ALA A 251 13.38 13.97 16.29
CA ALA A 251 12.15 14.41 15.63
C ALA A 251 10.98 14.52 16.61
N LEU A 252 10.86 13.57 17.55
CA LEU A 252 9.87 13.62 18.63
C LEU A 252 10.18 14.78 19.59
N GLN A 253 11.44 15.03 19.94
CA GLN A 253 11.82 16.19 20.76
C GLN A 253 11.40 17.52 20.10
N PHE A 254 11.59 17.66 18.80
CA PHE A 254 11.15 18.85 18.05
C PHE A 254 9.63 19.06 18.08
N PHE A 255 8.84 17.99 18.15
CA PHE A 255 7.39 18.08 18.21
C PHE A 255 6.83 18.22 19.64
N MET A 256 7.60 17.82 20.66
CA MET A 256 7.18 17.86 22.06
C MET A 256 7.70 19.08 22.83
N GLY A 257 8.78 19.72 22.36
CA GLY A 257 9.38 20.91 22.97
C GLY A 257 8.92 22.21 22.33
#